data_AF-A0A0B5AME6-F1
#
_entry.id   AF-A0A0B5AME6-F1
#
_cell.length_a   1.000
_cell.length_b   1.000
_cell.length_c   1.000
_cell.angle_alpha   90.00
_cell.angle_beta   90.00
_cell.angle_gamma   90.00
#
_symmetry.space_group_name_H-M   'P 1'
#
loop_
_entity.id
_entity.type
_entity.pdbx_description
1 polymer ?
#
loop_
_entity_poly.entity_id
_entity_poly.type
_entity_poly.pdbx_seq_one_letter_code
_entity_poly.pdbx_strand_id
1 'polypeptide(L)'
;MVSEQHTRLPVEMKSGHIKSAEIKDIQKSRAGNPGGKIAFFDHKTSMLGEIKKNASTGIFGELFQSVSAEKKRQVLKTAEKEEIQSGNAEILTVLKEQKVESFEIEVLQKDAILPSGEKGMKIRLADAELIEKTGGII
;
A
#
# COMPACT_ATOMS: atom_id res chain seq x y z
N MET A 1 0.22 -3.73 11.31
CA MET A 1 0.09 -3.02 12.60
C MET A 1 0.27 -1.54 12.38
N VAL A 2 -0.49 -0.69 13.07
CA VAL A 2 -0.20 0.75 13.19
C VAL A 2 0.49 0.98 14.53
N SER A 3 1.62 1.67 14.50
CA SER A 3 2.41 2.03 15.69
C SER A 3 2.49 3.55 15.85
N GLU A 4 2.65 4.00 17.08
CA GLU A 4 2.84 5.41 17.39
C GLU A 4 4.27 5.83 17.00
N GLN A 5 4.41 6.94 16.28
CA GLN A 5 5.64 7.31 15.58
C GLN A 5 6.86 7.49 16.50
N HIS A 6 6.65 7.94 17.75
CA HIS A 6 7.74 8.22 18.69
C HIS A 6 8.15 6.97 19.48
N THR A 7 7.18 6.21 19.98
CA THR A 7 7.40 5.03 20.82
C THR A 7 7.63 3.75 20.02
N ARG A 8 7.19 3.73 18.74
CA ARG A 8 7.08 2.54 17.89
C ARG A 8 6.23 1.41 18.50
N LEU A 9 5.49 1.70 19.57
CA LEU A 9 4.60 0.74 20.20
C LEU A 9 3.31 0.63 19.39
N PRO A 10 2.67 -0.55 19.39
CA PRO A 10 1.36 -0.71 18.77
C PRO A 10 0.39 0.31 19.38
N VAL A 11 -0.37 1.00 18.53
CA VAL A 11 -1.42 1.90 19.03
C VAL A 11 -2.51 1.04 19.67
N GLU A 12 -2.74 1.24 20.96
CA GLU A 12 -3.86 0.62 21.68
C GLU A 12 -5.17 1.24 21.18
N MET A 13 -5.95 0.46 20.43
CA MET A 13 -7.16 0.96 19.79
C MET A 13 -8.39 0.80 20.69
N LYS A 14 -9.07 1.92 21.00
CA LYS A 14 -10.42 1.92 21.60
C LYS A 14 -11.53 1.89 20.54
N SER A 15 -11.36 2.64 19.45
CA SER A 15 -12.24 2.65 18.28
C SER A 15 -11.48 3.17 17.05
N GLY A 16 -11.90 2.79 15.85
CA GLY A 16 -11.33 3.28 14.60
C GLY A 16 -12.32 3.13 13.46
N HIS A 17 -12.19 4.00 12.46
CA HIS A 17 -13.16 4.10 11.36
C HIS A 17 -12.43 4.10 10.02
N ILE A 18 -13.06 3.49 9.03
CA ILE A 18 -12.59 3.47 7.64
C ILE A 18 -13.28 4.61 6.90
N LYS A 19 -12.50 5.46 6.23
CA LYS A 19 -12.97 6.60 5.44
C LYS A 19 -12.34 6.60 4.07
N SER A 20 -13.02 7.18 3.09
CA SER A 20 -12.42 7.45 1.79
C SER A 20 -11.37 8.55 1.92
N ALA A 21 -10.28 8.41 1.17
CA ALA A 21 -9.26 9.43 1.05
C ALA A 21 -8.84 9.55 -0.41
N GLU A 22 -8.48 10.76 -0.79
CA GLU A 22 -8.04 11.10 -2.14
C GLU A 22 -6.60 11.58 -2.09
N ILE A 23 -5.75 11.04 -2.96
CA ILE A 23 -4.34 11.46 -3.05
C ILE A 23 -4.28 12.83 -3.73
N LYS A 24 -3.80 13.85 -3.00
CA LYS A 24 -3.61 15.19 -3.55
C LYS A 24 -2.21 15.41 -4.08
N ASP A 25 -1.21 14.82 -3.43
CA ASP A 25 0.18 15.00 -3.81
C ASP A 25 1.07 13.84 -3.35
N ILE A 26 2.27 13.78 -3.91
CA ILE A 26 3.32 12.83 -3.56
C ILE A 26 4.52 13.57 -2.99
N GLN A 27 4.84 13.27 -1.74
CA GLN A 27 6.13 13.67 -1.18
C GLN A 27 7.20 12.69 -1.69
N LYS A 28 8.10 13.20 -2.55
CA LYS A 28 9.22 12.41 -3.09
C LYS A 28 10.12 11.90 -1.98
N SER A 29 10.48 10.62 -2.03
CA SER A 29 11.53 10.05 -1.20
C SER A 29 12.90 10.55 -1.62
N ARG A 30 13.84 10.52 -0.66
CA ARG A 30 15.24 10.87 -0.85
C ARG A 30 16.09 9.82 -0.12
N ALA A 31 17.38 9.78 -0.43
CA ALA A 31 18.30 8.89 0.29
C ALA A 31 18.19 9.10 1.81
N GLY A 32 17.92 8.01 2.53
CA GLY A 32 17.71 8.00 3.98
C GLY A 32 16.37 8.55 4.48
N ASN A 33 15.49 9.04 3.59
CA ASN A 33 14.22 9.67 3.94
C ASN A 33 13.09 9.08 3.09
N PRO A 34 12.23 8.21 3.67
CA PRO A 34 11.01 7.76 3.01
C PRO A 34 10.15 8.94 2.57
N GLY A 35 9.45 8.78 1.46
CA GLY A 35 8.48 9.76 1.00
C GLY A 35 7.13 9.54 1.66
N GLY A 36 6.07 9.95 0.97
CA GLY A 36 4.71 9.64 1.41
C GLY A 36 3.65 10.08 0.40
N LYS A 37 2.46 9.51 0.54
CA LYS A 37 1.26 9.99 -0.16
C LYS A 37 0.56 11.02 0.74
N ILE A 38 0.31 12.21 0.20
CA ILE A 38 -0.45 13.25 0.88
C ILE A 38 -1.90 13.09 0.46
N ALA A 39 -2.74 12.65 1.40
CA ALA A 39 -4.14 12.35 1.15
C ALA A 39 -5.05 13.21 2.01
N PHE A 40 -6.22 13.56 1.47
CA PHE A 40 -7.28 14.27 2.18
C PHE A 40 -8.49 13.36 2.30
N PHE A 41 -9.13 13.37 3.47
CA PHE A 41 -10.39 12.68 3.66
C PHE A 41 -11.49 13.40 2.89
N ASP A 42 -12.33 12.64 2.19
CA ASP A 42 -13.54 13.22 1.62
C ASP A 42 -14.56 13.46 2.73
N HIS A 43 -14.72 14.72 3.12
CA HIS A 43 -15.68 15.13 4.16
C HIS A 43 -17.13 14.79 3.82
N LYS A 44 -17.46 14.53 2.56
CA LYS A 44 -18.80 14.13 2.11
C LYS A 44 -19.03 12.62 2.21
N THR A 45 -17.96 11.83 2.37
CA THR A 45 -18.12 10.37 2.49
C THR A 45 -18.55 9.98 3.89
N SER A 46 -19.64 9.20 3.94
CA SER A 46 -20.04 8.49 5.14
C SER A 46 -18.96 7.51 5.56
N MET A 47 -19.01 7.11 6.83
CA MET A 47 -18.15 6.07 7.37
C MET A 47 -18.29 4.79 6.54
N LEU A 48 -17.18 4.29 6.00
CA LEU A 48 -17.18 3.10 5.14
C LEU A 48 -17.15 1.81 5.96
N GLY A 49 -16.73 1.90 7.21
CA GLY A 49 -16.61 0.76 8.10
C GLY A 49 -15.93 1.11 9.42
N GLU A 50 -15.73 0.08 10.23
CA GLU A 50 -15.10 0.15 11.54
C GLU A 50 -13.88 -0.76 11.60
N ILE A 51 -12.85 -0.31 12.32
CA ILE A 51 -11.67 -1.11 12.63
C ILE A 51 -11.91 -1.80 13.96
N LYS A 52 -11.83 -3.13 13.97
CA LYS A 52 -12.04 -3.97 15.15
C LYS A 52 -10.74 -4.38 15.85
N LYS A 53 -9.63 -4.50 15.12
CA LYS A 53 -8.38 -5.02 15.66
C LYS A 53 -7.14 -4.46 14.96
N ASN A 54 -6.17 -3.99 15.75
CA ASN A 54 -4.80 -3.72 15.33
C ASN A 54 -3.89 -4.84 15.85
N ALA A 55 -3.53 -5.78 14.98
CA ALA A 55 -2.63 -6.89 15.31
C ALA A 55 -1.26 -6.68 14.66
N SER A 56 -0.27 -7.45 15.12
CA SER A 56 1.07 -7.51 14.48
C SER A 56 0.98 -7.83 12.99
N THR A 57 0.07 -8.72 12.62
CA THR A 57 -0.14 -9.17 11.24
C THR A 57 -0.98 -8.23 10.39
N GLY A 58 -1.66 -7.22 10.96
CA GLY A 58 -2.52 -6.35 10.15
C GLY A 58 -3.58 -5.58 10.94
N ILE A 59 -4.35 -4.78 10.20
CA ILE A 59 -5.55 -4.08 10.68
C ILE A 59 -6.77 -4.82 10.14
N PHE A 60 -7.70 -5.17 11.02
CA PHE A 60 -8.90 -5.93 10.70
C PHE A 60 -10.15 -5.17 11.13
N GLY A 61 -11.21 -5.27 10.35
CA GLY A 61 -12.45 -4.51 10.54
C GLY A 61 -13.57 -4.99 9.64
N GLU A 62 -14.69 -4.29 9.71
CA GLU A 62 -15.89 -4.57 8.91
C GLU A 62 -16.28 -3.34 8.11
N LEU A 63 -16.64 -3.56 6.85
CA LEU A 63 -17.18 -2.52 5.97
C LEU A 63 -18.70 -2.51 6.10
N PHE A 64 -19.29 -1.34 6.29
CA PHE A 64 -20.75 -1.18 6.38
C PHE A 64 -21.45 -1.28 5.03
N GLN A 65 -20.72 -0.97 3.97
CA GLN A 65 -21.17 -1.08 2.60
C GLN A 65 -20.06 -1.64 1.74
N SER A 66 -20.44 -2.36 0.68
CA SER A 66 -19.48 -2.74 -0.34
C SER A 66 -18.84 -1.46 -0.89
N VAL A 67 -17.51 -1.41 -0.89
CA VAL A 67 -16.74 -0.32 -1.50
C VAL A 67 -16.87 -0.50 -3.02
N SER A 68 -18.00 -0.05 -3.53
CA SER A 68 -18.45 -0.23 -4.92
C SER A 68 -17.70 0.64 -5.92
N ALA A 69 -16.59 1.28 -5.51
CA ALA A 69 -15.85 2.24 -6.32
C ALA A 69 -15.32 1.62 -7.62
N GLU A 70 -15.13 0.30 -7.72
CA GLU A 70 -14.69 -0.29 -8.98
C GLU A 70 -15.42 -1.59 -9.33
N LYS A 71 -16.64 -1.44 -9.88
CA LYS A 71 -17.26 -2.44 -10.78
C LYS A 71 -16.39 -2.83 -12.00
N LYS A 72 -15.14 -2.33 -12.09
CA LYS A 72 -14.19 -2.54 -13.18
C LYS A 72 -12.86 -3.18 -12.76
N ARG A 73 -12.58 -3.43 -11.48
CA ARG A 73 -11.38 -4.23 -11.13
C ARG A 73 -11.67 -5.68 -11.47
N GLN A 74 -10.89 -6.22 -12.40
CA GLN A 74 -10.85 -7.65 -12.62
C GLN A 74 -10.36 -8.31 -11.33
N VAL A 75 -11.06 -9.33 -10.87
CA VAL A 75 -10.59 -10.14 -9.74
C VAL A 75 -9.25 -10.76 -10.15
N LEU A 76 -8.20 -10.40 -9.42
CA LEU A 76 -6.87 -10.97 -9.61
C LEU A 76 -6.75 -12.21 -8.74
N LYS A 77 -6.24 -13.29 -9.31
CA LYS A 77 -5.90 -14.50 -8.54
C LYS A 77 -4.68 -14.20 -7.68
N THR A 78 -4.69 -14.69 -6.45
CA THR A 78 -3.49 -14.74 -5.63
C THR A 78 -2.58 -15.84 -6.15
N ALA A 79 -1.27 -15.58 -6.17
CA ALA A 79 -0.26 -16.56 -6.51
C ALA A 79 0.29 -17.20 -5.22
N GLU A 80 0.53 -18.50 -5.26
CA GLU A 80 1.35 -19.20 -4.28
C GLU A 80 2.83 -18.85 -4.48
N LYS A 81 3.65 -19.13 -3.47
CA LYS A 81 5.06 -18.77 -3.49
C LYS A 81 5.82 -19.42 -4.65
N GLU A 82 5.47 -20.65 -4.98
CA GLU A 82 6.08 -21.45 -6.05
C GLU A 82 5.74 -20.90 -7.45
N GLU A 83 4.65 -20.14 -7.57
CA GLU A 83 4.19 -19.54 -8.83
C GLU A 83 4.91 -18.22 -9.16
N ILE A 84 5.66 -17.65 -8.20
CA ILE A 84 6.39 -16.40 -8.40
C ILE A 84 7.58 -16.62 -9.34
N GLN A 85 7.69 -15.79 -10.37
CA GLN A 85 8.80 -15.78 -11.32
C GLN A 85 9.59 -14.49 -11.21
N SER A 86 10.91 -14.58 -11.40
CA SER A 86 11.75 -13.40 -11.60
C SER A 86 11.56 -12.84 -13.02
N GLY A 87 11.70 -11.53 -13.18
CA GLY A 87 11.55 -10.84 -14.48
C GLY A 87 10.60 -9.65 -14.43
N ASN A 88 10.17 -9.21 -15.60
CA ASN A 88 9.28 -8.06 -15.76
C ASN A 88 7.90 -8.34 -15.16
N ALA A 89 7.39 -7.37 -14.42
CA ALA A 89 6.07 -7.39 -13.82
C ALA A 89 5.49 -5.98 -13.74
N GLU A 90 4.24 -5.87 -13.29
CA GLU A 90 3.56 -4.61 -13.11
C GLU A 90 3.14 -4.41 -11.65
N ILE A 91 3.17 -3.16 -11.19
CA ILE A 91 2.60 -2.75 -9.91
C ILE A 91 1.45 -1.78 -10.12
N LEU A 92 0.33 -2.03 -9.43
CA LEU A 92 -0.82 -1.14 -9.41
C LEU A 92 -0.74 -0.21 -8.20
N THR A 93 -0.77 1.10 -8.44
CA THR A 93 -0.80 2.10 -7.36
C THR A 93 -1.56 3.36 -7.77
N VAL A 94 -1.83 4.25 -6.80
CA VAL A 94 -2.53 5.53 -7.02
C VAL A 94 -1.56 6.66 -6.74
N LEU A 95 -1.23 7.49 -7.72
CA LEU A 95 -0.39 8.68 -7.52
C LEU A 95 -1.18 9.97 -7.39
N LYS A 96 -2.41 10.01 -7.92
CA LYS A 96 -3.26 11.18 -7.91
C LYS A 96 -4.74 10.79 -7.87
N GLU A 97 -5.50 11.56 -7.12
CA GLU A 97 -6.94 11.37 -6.92
C GLU A 97 -7.25 9.96 -6.39
N GLN A 98 -8.05 9.20 -7.13
CA GLN A 98 -8.37 7.79 -6.89
C GLN A 98 -7.99 6.92 -8.10
N LYS A 99 -7.19 7.45 -9.02
CA LYS A 99 -6.85 6.77 -10.28
C LYS A 99 -5.82 5.68 -10.02
N VAL A 100 -6.23 4.42 -10.21
CA VAL A 100 -5.31 3.28 -10.22
C VAL A 100 -4.56 3.27 -11.56
N GLU A 101 -3.24 3.23 -11.49
CA GLU A 101 -2.34 3.20 -12.64
C GLU A 101 -1.39 2.01 -12.50
N SER A 102 -0.97 1.46 -13.65
CA SER A 102 0.01 0.38 -13.72
C SER A 102 1.38 0.94 -14.06
N PHE A 103 2.43 0.43 -13.42
CA PHE A 103 3.81 0.84 -13.64
C PHE A 103 4.72 -0.39 -13.72
N GLU A 104 5.76 -0.29 -14.54
CA GLU A 104 6.73 -1.37 -14.73
C GLU A 104 7.64 -1.56 -13.51
N ILE A 105 7.79 -2.83 -13.11
CA ILE A 105 8.74 -3.28 -12.10
C ILE A 105 9.49 -4.53 -12.58
N GLU A 106 10.57 -4.87 -11.92
CA GLU A 106 11.33 -6.09 -12.13
C GLU A 106 11.44 -6.87 -10.82
N VAL A 107 11.01 -8.13 -10.83
CA VAL A 107 11.23 -9.08 -9.73
C VAL A 107 12.63 -9.65 -9.87
N LEU A 108 13.55 -9.19 -9.02
CA LEU A 108 14.95 -9.62 -9.05
C LEU A 108 15.16 -10.97 -8.37
N GLN A 109 14.53 -11.16 -7.21
CA GLN A 109 14.70 -12.37 -6.41
C GLN A 109 13.42 -12.69 -5.65
N LYS A 110 12.88 -13.89 -5.85
CA LYS A 110 11.65 -14.37 -5.16
C LYS A 110 11.88 -14.98 -3.77
N ASP A 111 13.13 -15.34 -3.47
CA ASP A 111 13.55 -15.99 -2.22
C ASP A 111 14.64 -15.17 -1.50
N ALA A 112 14.45 -13.85 -1.44
CA ALA A 112 15.37 -12.97 -0.73
C ALA A 112 15.26 -13.20 0.78
N ILE A 113 16.38 -13.17 1.50
CA ILE A 113 16.36 -13.15 2.98
C ILE A 113 16.29 -11.68 3.39
N LEU A 114 15.19 -11.27 4.01
CA LEU A 114 14.98 -9.91 4.51
C LEU A 114 15.83 -9.68 5.77
N PRO A 115 16.13 -8.42 6.14
CA PRO A 115 16.82 -8.10 7.39
C PRO A 115 16.12 -8.65 8.65
N SER A 116 14.81 -8.94 8.59
CA SER A 116 14.05 -9.62 9.64
C SER A 116 14.38 -11.11 9.79
N GLY A 117 15.16 -11.70 8.86
CA GLY A 117 15.40 -13.13 8.75
C GLY A 117 14.32 -13.89 7.98
N GLU A 118 13.23 -13.22 7.59
CA GLU A 118 12.13 -13.82 6.84
C GLU A 118 12.45 -13.89 5.35
N LYS A 119 11.86 -14.85 4.64
CA LYS A 119 11.94 -14.90 3.18
C LYS A 119 10.97 -13.87 2.58
N GLY A 120 11.42 -13.11 1.60
CA GLY A 120 10.63 -12.12 0.88
C GLY A 120 11.05 -11.99 -0.57
N MET A 121 10.61 -10.91 -1.21
CA MET A 121 10.93 -10.59 -2.60
C MET A 121 11.79 -9.35 -2.69
N LYS A 122 12.75 -9.36 -3.61
CA LYS A 122 13.49 -8.17 -4.02
C LYS A 122 12.93 -7.69 -5.35
N ILE A 123 12.36 -6.49 -5.35
CA ILE A 123 11.80 -5.84 -6.53
C ILE A 123 12.58 -4.56 -6.87
N ARG A 124 12.60 -4.18 -8.14
CA ARG A 124 13.16 -2.94 -8.64
C ARG A 124 12.07 -2.17 -9.39
N LEU A 125 11.97 -0.87 -9.16
CA LEU A 125 11.14 0.00 -10.01
C LEU A 125 11.85 0.19 -11.35
N ALA A 126 11.17 -0.10 -12.45
CA ALA A 126 11.69 0.06 -13.81
C ALA A 126 11.04 1.26 -14.53
N ASP A 127 9.85 1.67 -14.09
CA ASP A 127 9.10 2.78 -14.65
C ASP A 127 9.70 4.16 -14.33
N ALA A 128 10.13 4.87 -15.37
CA ALA A 128 10.76 6.18 -15.24
C ALA A 128 9.80 7.26 -14.71
N GLU A 129 8.52 7.22 -15.09
CA GLU A 129 7.52 8.21 -14.66
C GLU A 129 7.21 8.03 -13.17
N LEU A 130 7.08 6.78 -12.70
CA LEU A 130 6.91 6.48 -11.28
C LEU A 130 8.12 6.99 -10.48
N ILE A 131 9.35 6.65 -10.91
CA ILE A 131 10.58 7.06 -10.23
C ILE A 131 10.69 8.60 -10.19
N GLU A 132 10.38 9.28 -11.29
CA GLU A 132 10.42 10.74 -11.33
C GLU A 132 9.43 11.34 -10.32
N LYS A 133 8.21 10.82 -10.26
CA LYS A 133 7.15 11.32 -9.38
C LYS A 133 7.37 10.98 -7.91
N THR A 134 7.98 9.84 -7.59
CA THR A 134 8.08 9.35 -6.21
C THR A 134 9.49 9.43 -5.62
N GLY A 135 10.54 9.54 -6.44
CA GLY A 135 11.94 9.44 -5.98
C GLY A 135 12.38 8.03 -5.56
N GLY A 136 11.51 7.03 -5.74
CA GLY A 136 11.72 5.65 -5.28
C GLY A 136 10.53 5.12 -4.48
N ILE A 137 10.80 4.36 -3.40
CA ILE A 137 9.76 3.88 -2.48
C ILE A 137 9.34 5.03 -1.57
N ILE A 138 8.03 5.22 -1.40
CA ILE A 138 7.39 6.27 -0.59
C ILE A 138 6.45 5.67 0.45
#